data_AF-A0A4Q1KRB7-F1
#
_entry.id   AF-A0A4Q1KRB7-F1
#
_cell.length_a   1.000
_cell.length_b   1.000
_cell.length_c   1.000
_cell.angle_alpha   90.00
_cell.angle_beta   90.00
_cell.angle_gamma   90.00
#
_symmetry.space_group_name_H-M   'P 1'
#
loop_
_entity.id
_entity.type
_entity.pdbx_description
1 polymer ?
#
loop_
_entity_poly.entity_id
_entity_poly.type
_entity_poly.pdbx_seq_one_letter_code
_entity_poly.pdbx_strand_id
1 'polypeptide(L)'
;MKQQDLSKLTVDELKTKSKILKISSIVILVAMAIMLISGIFFMLKMKSPVLTFLPVAFLPLVIVFSNQIKSIKEELNKRENSPN
;
A
#
# COMPACT_ATOMS: atom_id res chain seq x y z
N MET A 1 -13.27 2.70 -2.65
CA MET A 1 -13.23 3.62 -1.49
C MET A 1 -13.47 5.02 -2.01
N LYS A 2 -14.37 5.78 -1.38
CA LYS A 2 -14.64 7.20 -1.69
C LYS A 2 -13.29 7.93 -1.69
N GLN A 3 -12.90 8.53 -2.81
CA GLN A 3 -11.79 9.49 -2.85
C GLN A 3 -12.12 10.57 -1.82
N GLN A 4 -11.54 10.47 -0.62
CA GLN A 4 -11.53 11.61 0.28
C GLN A 4 -10.74 12.68 -0.46
N ASP A 5 -11.41 13.80 -0.76
CA ASP A 5 -10.82 14.99 -1.36
C ASP A 5 -9.50 15.29 -0.64
N LEU A 6 -8.39 14.89 -1.24
CA LEU A 6 -7.04 15.19 -0.74
C LEU A 6 -6.87 16.71 -0.59
N SER A 7 -7.64 17.49 -1.36
CA SER A 7 -7.71 18.95 -1.29
C SER A 7 -8.28 19.50 0.02
N LYS A 8 -9.08 18.72 0.77
CA LYS A 8 -9.69 19.14 2.06
C LYS A 8 -8.84 18.84 3.29
N LEU A 9 -7.75 18.08 3.14
CA LEU A 9 -6.84 17.75 4.24
C LEU A 9 -5.80 18.85 4.45
N THR A 10 -5.48 19.11 5.71
CA THR A 10 -4.41 20.03 6.11
C THR A 10 -3.04 19.40 5.83
N VAL A 11 -1.98 20.20 5.65
CA VAL A 11 -0.64 19.70 5.28
C VAL A 11 -0.13 18.64 6.27
N ASP A 12 -0.37 18.84 7.57
CA ASP A 12 -0.01 17.88 8.61
C ASP A 12 -0.81 16.57 8.55
N GLU A 13 -2.08 16.64 8.15
CA GLU A 13 -2.93 15.47 7.97
C GLU A 13 -2.56 14.68 6.72
N LEU A 14 -2.20 15.37 5.62
CA LEU A 14 -1.62 14.72 4.42
C LEU A 14 -0.30 14.02 4.77
N LYS A 15 0.57 14.66 5.55
CA LYS A 15 1.87 14.10 5.94
C LYS A 15 1.70 12.88 6.85
N THR A 16 0.75 12.94 7.79
CA THR A 16 0.42 11.83 8.68
C THR A 16 -0.19 10.67 7.91
N LYS A 17 -1.16 10.92 7.01
CA LYS A 17 -1.70 9.90 6.11
C LYS A 17 -0.64 9.28 5.21
N SER A 18 0.26 10.08 4.65
CA SER A 18 1.37 9.58 3.82
C SER A 18 2.26 8.61 4.59
N LYS A 19 2.61 8.94 5.85
CA LYS A 19 3.39 8.05 6.73
C LYS A 19 2.63 6.75 7.03
N ILE A 20 1.36 6.84 7.41
CA ILE A 20 0.53 5.66 7.71
C ILE A 20 0.42 4.78 6.47
N LEU A 21 0.08 5.35 5.30
CA LEU A 21 -0.01 4.60 4.04
C LEU A 21 1.32 3.95 3.65
N LYS A 22 2.46 4.63 3.84
CA LYS A 22 3.78 4.02 3.62
C LYS A 22 4.04 2.85 4.55
N ILE A 23 3.79 3.01 5.85
CA ILE A 23 3.98 1.94 6.85
C ILE A 23 3.06 0.76 6.52
N SER A 24 1.78 1.01 6.27
CA SER A 24 0.81 -0.02 5.88
C SER A 24 1.23 -0.73 4.59
N SER A 25 1.72 0.00 3.59
CA SER A 25 2.21 -0.59 2.34
C SER A 25 3.42 -1.50 2.57
N ILE A 26 4.35 -1.12 3.46
CA ILE A 26 5.51 -1.95 3.83
C ILE A 26 5.05 -3.20 4.57
N VAL A 27 4.14 -3.07 5.54
CA VAL A 27 3.59 -4.19 6.30
C VAL A 27 2.89 -5.20 5.38
N ILE A 28 2.10 -4.73 4.42
CA ILE A 28 1.44 -5.58 3.43
C ILE A 28 2.48 -6.32 2.57
N LEU A 29 3.53 -5.63 2.11
CA LEU A 29 4.62 -6.23 1.34
C LEU A 29 5.34 -7.33 2.13
N VAL A 30 5.66 -7.08 3.41
CA VAL A 30 6.30 -8.06 4.29
C VAL A 30 5.38 -9.26 4.52
N ALA A 31 4.09 -9.02 4.78
CA ALA A 31 3.12 -10.09 4.96
C ALA A 31 2.96 -10.95 3.69
N MET A 32 2.95 -10.34 2.50
CA MET A 32 2.93 -11.04 1.22
C MET A 32 4.18 -11.89 1.02
N ALA A 33 5.36 -11.39 1.38
CA ALA A 33 6.60 -12.16 1.30
C ALA A 33 6.58 -13.38 2.23
N ILE A 34 6.14 -13.21 3.49
CA ILE A 34 6.00 -14.31 4.45
C ILE A 34 5.00 -15.35 3.95
N MET A 35 3.85 -14.92 3.41
CA MET A 35 2.85 -15.82 2.81
C MET A 35 3.43 -16.60 1.63
N LEU A 36 4.22 -15.96 0.77
CA LEU A 36 4.83 -16.62 -0.39
C LEU A 36 5.82 -17.70 0.06
N ILE A 37 6.71 -17.38 1.01
CA ILE A 37 7.69 -18.34 1.56
C ILE A 37 6.98 -19.49 2.28
N SER A 38 6.01 -19.17 3.13
CA SER A 38 5.23 -20.17 3.88
C SER A 38 4.39 -21.04 2.93
N GLY A 39 3.85 -20.43 1.87
CA GLY A 39 3.08 -21.12 0.84
C GLY A 39 3.93 -22.07 0.02
N ILE A 40 5.15 -21.70 -0.37
CA ILE A 40 6.09 -22.61 -1.04
C ILE A 40 6.43 -23.79 -0.12
N PHE A 41 6.72 -23.52 1.16
CA PHE A 41 7.00 -24.58 2.14
C PHE A 41 5.82 -25.54 2.32
N PHE A 42 4.59 -25.01 2.45
CA PHE A 42 3.37 -25.80 2.55
C PHE A 42 3.04 -26.55 1.26
N MET A 43 3.31 -25.97 0.09
CA MET A 43 3.09 -26.61 -1.20
C MET A 43 3.97 -27.86 -1.34
N LEU A 44 5.23 -27.78 -0.90
CA LEU A 44 6.16 -28.92 -0.91
C LEU A 44 5.74 -30.01 0.08
N LYS A 45 5.23 -29.65 1.27
CA LYS A 45 4.88 -30.61 2.32
C LYS A 45 3.46 -31.18 2.24
N MET A 46 2.48 -30.36 1.90
CA MET A 46 1.05 -30.66 1.98
C MET A 46 0.32 -30.58 0.62
N LYS A 47 1.04 -30.28 -0.48
CA LYS A 47 0.48 -30.15 -1.84
C LYS A 47 -0.69 -29.15 -1.96
N SER A 48 -0.86 -28.27 -0.98
CA SER A 48 -1.91 -27.25 -0.99
C SER A 48 -1.36 -25.95 -1.57
N PRO A 49 -1.88 -25.48 -2.73
CA PRO A 49 -1.36 -24.30 -3.39
C PRO A 49 -2.07 -23.00 -2.96
N VAL A 50 -2.96 -23.06 -1.96
CA VAL A 50 -3.81 -21.91 -1.59
C VAL A 50 -2.99 -20.72 -1.12
N LEU A 51 -1.94 -20.96 -0.31
CA LEU A 51 -1.08 -19.91 0.24
C LEU A 51 -0.12 -19.31 -0.79
N THR A 52 0.12 -19.98 -1.92
CA THR A 52 1.00 -19.48 -3.00
C THR A 52 0.28 -18.51 -3.95
N PHE A 53 -1.03 -18.66 -4.17
CA PHE A 53 -1.81 -17.74 -5.01
C PHE A 53 -2.34 -16.51 -4.26
N LEU A 54 -2.46 -16.60 -2.94
CA LEU A 54 -3.02 -15.54 -2.11
C LEU A 54 -2.27 -14.20 -2.22
N PRO A 55 -0.91 -14.15 -2.26
CA PRO A 55 -0.18 -12.91 -2.49
C PRO A 55 -0.51 -12.26 -3.85
N VAL A 56 -0.74 -13.07 -4.88
CA VAL A 56 -1.10 -12.56 -6.22
C VAL A 56 -2.47 -11.86 -6.18
N ALA A 57 -3.42 -12.38 -5.40
CA ALA A 57 -4.73 -11.77 -5.20
C ALA A 57 -4.66 -10.39 -4.52
N PHE A 58 -3.59 -10.10 -3.76
CA PHE A 58 -3.38 -8.81 -3.10
C PHE A 58 -2.62 -7.77 -3.95
N LEU A 59 -2.11 -8.13 -5.14
CA LEU A 59 -1.43 -7.18 -6.04
C LEU A 59 -2.27 -5.92 -6.37
N PRO A 60 -3.57 -6.02 -6.70
CA PRO A 60 -4.39 -4.84 -6.98
C PRO A 60 -4.43 -3.85 -5.80
N LEU A 61 -4.40 -4.36 -4.58
CA LEU A 61 -4.42 -3.54 -3.37
C LEU A 61 -3.10 -2.75 -3.21
N VAL A 62 -1.96 -3.38 -3.50
CA VAL A 62 -0.64 -2.72 -3.49
C VAL A 62 -0.57 -1.62 -4.56
N ILE A 63 -1.12 -1.86 -5.75
CA ILE A 63 -1.20 -0.87 -6.83
C ILE A 63 -2.04 0.34 -6.38
N VAL A 64 -3.21 0.09 -5.80
CA VAL A 64 -4.10 1.14 -5.30
C VAL A 64 -3.43 1.96 -4.20
N PHE A 65 -2.74 1.34 -3.23
CA PHE A 65 -2.02 2.08 -2.20
C PHE A 65 -0.83 2.88 -2.76
N SER A 66 -0.09 2.30 -3.72
CA SER A 66 1.02 2.99 -4.38
C SER A 66 0.55 4.24 -5.13
N ASN A 67 -0.58 4.14 -5.85
CA ASN A 67 -1.20 5.28 -6.54
C ASN A 67 -1.68 6.35 -5.56
N GLN A 68 -2.30 5.96 -4.44
CA GLN A 68 -2.71 6.91 -3.39
C GLN A 68 -1.52 7.66 -2.79
N ILE A 69 -0.41 6.97 -2.52
CA ILE A 69 0.82 7.60 -2.01
C ILE A 69 1.37 8.61 -3.03
N LYS A 70 1.34 8.27 -4.32
CA LYS A 70 1.77 9.17 -5.39
C LYS A 70 0.91 10.43 -5.47
N SER A 71 -0.42 10.30 -5.44
CA SER A 71 -1.35 11.44 -5.43
C SER A 71 -1.16 12.34 -4.21
N ILE A 72 -0.96 11.76 -3.02
CA ILE A 72 -0.68 12.53 -1.79
C ILE A 72 0.65 13.30 -1.91
N LYS A 73 1.69 12.69 -2.49
CA LYS A 73 2.99 13.32 -2.68
C LYS A 73 2.93 14.45 -3.72
N GLU A 74 2.17 14.26 -4.80
CA GLU A 74 1.94 15.29 -5.82
C GLU A 74 1.19 16.49 -5.25
N GLU A 75 0.17 16.26 -4.41
CA GLU A 75 -0.57 17.34 -3.73
C GLU A 75 0.30 18.10 -2.72
N LEU A 76 1.14 17.39 -1.95
CA LEU A 76 2.12 18.02 -1.04
C LEU A 76 3.14 18.87 -1.82
N ASN A 77 3.70 18.34 -2.90
CA ASN A 77 4.67 19.06 -3.72
C ASN A 77 4.07 20.31 -4.40
N LYS A 78 2.79 20.26 -4.79
CA LYS A 78 2.08 21.43 -5.33
C LYS A 78 1.94 22.55 -4.30
N ARG A 79 1.67 22.20 -3.03
CA ARG A 79 1.53 23.17 -1.93
C ARG A 79 2.88 23.71 -1.44
N GLU A 80 3.95 22.92 -1.58
CA GLU A 80 5.31 23.34 -1.22
C GLU A 80 5.97 24.22 -2.30
N ASN A 81 5.69 23.99 -3.59
CA ASN A 81 6.27 24.76 -4.71
C ASN A 81 5.37 25.87 -5.25
N SER A 82 4.14 26.00 -4.76
CA SER A 82 3.25 27.13 -5.07
C SER A 82 2.72 27.69 -3.75
N PRO A 83 3.50 28.55 -3.06
CA PRO A 83 3.02 29.26 -1.88
C PRO A 83 1.94 30.24 -2.34
N ASN A 84 0.69 29.88 -2.11
CA ASN A 84 -0.36 30.87 -1.92
C ASN A 84 -0.37 31.25 -0.44
#